data_AF-A0A7Y9GKG2-F1
#
_entry.id   AF-A0A7Y9GKG2-F1
#
_cell.length_a   1.000
_cell.length_b   1.000
_cell.length_c   1.000
_cell.angle_alpha   90.00
_cell.angle_beta   90.00
_cell.angle_gamma   90.00
#
_symmetry.space_group_name_H-M   'P 1'
#
loop_
_entity.id
_entity.type
_entity.pdbx_description
1 polymer ?
#
loop_
_entity_poly.entity_id
_entity_poly.type
_entity_poly.pdbx_seq_one_letter_code
_entity_poly.pdbx_strand_id
1 'polypeptide(L)'
;MISRLITALLTVDIPPVEPDFSAPFITGLHRFASWALAGGLVVLLICAVLAAIALGVKSTPDRMRSIAENWFFRIIIALLVLGSLNGLFAFFFNYDFGF
;
A
#
# COMPACT_ATOMS: atom_id res chain seq x y z
N MET A 1 37.48 13.76 -44.21
CA MET A 1 37.18 14.31 -42.86
C MET A 1 35.80 13.87 -42.36
N ILE A 2 34.75 13.95 -43.18
CA ILE A 2 33.36 13.54 -42.84
C ILE A 2 33.23 12.05 -42.47
N SER A 3 33.91 11.15 -43.19
CA SER A 3 33.88 9.70 -42.91
C SER A 3 34.38 9.32 -41.50
N ARG A 4 35.33 10.07 -40.93
CA ARG A 4 35.83 9.82 -39.56
C ARG A 4 34.88 10.28 -38.46
N LEU A 5 34.04 11.29 -38.74
CA LEU A 5 32.99 11.75 -37.83
C LEU A 5 31.85 10.74 -37.72
N ILE A 6 31.51 10.08 -38.81
CA ILE A 6 30.46 9.03 -38.83
C ILE A 6 30.92 7.81 -38.02
N THR A 7 32.19 7.39 -38.16
CA THR A 7 32.76 6.29 -37.37
C THR A 7 32.81 6.65 -35.88
N ALA A 8 33.19 7.89 -35.53
CA ALA A 8 33.23 8.34 -34.14
C ALA A 8 31.85 8.36 -33.46
N LEU A 9 30.79 8.73 -34.20
CA LEU A 9 29.41 8.69 -33.71
C LEU A 9 28.88 7.26 -33.53
N LEU A 10 29.31 6.32 -34.36
CA LEU A 10 28.94 4.89 -34.26
C LEU A 10 29.68 4.16 -33.12
N THR A 11 30.76 4.74 -32.60
CA THR A 11 31.54 4.21 -31.46
C THR A 11 31.26 4.94 -30.14
N VAL A 12 30.23 5.80 -30.10
CA VAL A 12 29.77 6.36 -28.83
C VAL A 12 29.12 5.24 -28.03
N ASP A 13 29.88 4.70 -27.09
CA ASP A 13 29.43 3.68 -26.14
C ASP A 13 28.45 4.36 -25.17
N ILE A 14 27.17 4.28 -25.47
CA ILE A 14 26.11 4.79 -24.61
C ILE A 14 26.02 3.79 -23.45
N PRO A 15 26.34 4.21 -22.20
CA PRO A 15 26.26 3.29 -21.07
C PRO A 15 24.83 2.76 -20.97
N PRO A 16 24.64 1.45 -20.70
CA PRO A 16 23.31 0.90 -20.51
C PRO A 16 22.64 1.62 -19.33
N VAL A 17 21.60 2.39 -19.64
CA VAL A 17 20.76 3.03 -18.62
C VAL A 17 19.76 1.99 -18.15
N GLU A 18 20.15 1.22 -17.15
CA GLU A 18 19.22 0.37 -16.41
C GLU A 18 18.52 1.22 -15.35
N PRO A 19 17.19 1.13 -15.20
CA PRO A 19 16.50 1.79 -14.10
C PRO A 19 17.00 1.20 -12.77
N ASP A 20 17.70 2.02 -11.99
CA ASP A 20 18.17 1.65 -10.66
C ASP A 20 17.02 1.72 -9.64
N PHE A 21 16.36 0.58 -9.43
CA PHE A 21 15.29 0.43 -8.42
C PHE A 21 15.81 0.41 -6.97
N SER A 22 17.13 0.41 -6.76
CA SER A 22 17.75 0.54 -5.44
C SER A 22 17.97 2.01 -5.05
N ALA A 23 17.61 2.95 -5.92
CA ALA A 23 17.75 4.37 -5.64
C ALA A 23 17.09 4.77 -4.30
N PRO A 24 17.71 5.68 -3.51
CA PRO A 24 17.20 6.11 -2.21
C PRO A 24 15.75 6.62 -2.25
N PHE A 25 15.33 7.22 -3.37
CA PHE A 25 13.97 7.69 -3.57
C PHE A 25 12.95 6.54 -3.67
N ILE A 26 13.24 5.50 -4.45
CA ILE A 26 12.37 4.32 -4.61
C ILE A 26 12.25 3.58 -3.28
N THR A 27 13.37 3.43 -2.57
CA THR A 27 13.40 2.84 -1.22
C THR A 27 12.60 3.66 -0.22
N GLY A 28 12.69 5.00 -0.25
CA GLY A 28 11.93 5.89 0.61
C GLY A 28 10.43 5.84 0.35
N LEU A 29 10.02 5.80 -0.93
CA LEU A 29 8.62 5.65 -1.31
C LEU A 29 8.04 4.31 -0.86
N HIS A 30 8.82 3.23 -0.99
CA HIS A 30 8.43 1.90 -0.51
C HIS A 30 8.16 1.91 1.01
N ARG A 31 9.06 2.49 1.82
CA ARG A 31 8.86 2.59 3.28
C ARG A 31 7.67 3.45 3.67
N PHE A 32 7.42 4.54 2.95
CA PHE A 32 6.24 5.37 3.22
C PHE A 32 4.95 4.64 2.90
N ALA A 33 4.91 3.96 1.74
CA ALA A 33 3.78 3.13 1.36
C ALA A 33 3.52 2.03 2.40
N SER A 34 4.58 1.41 2.94
CA SER A 34 4.42 0.39 3.98
C SER A 34 3.88 0.95 5.30
N TRP A 35 4.35 2.11 5.74
CA TRP A 35 3.79 2.75 6.92
C TRP A 35 2.31 3.13 6.75
N ALA A 36 1.95 3.66 5.58
CA ALA A 36 0.58 4.08 5.30
C ALA A 36 -0.40 2.90 5.22
N LEU A 37 -0.01 1.83 4.53
CA LEU A 37 -0.82 0.61 4.40
C LEU A 37 -0.98 -0.12 5.74
N ALA A 38 0.10 -0.23 6.52
CA ALA A 38 0.05 -0.83 7.86
C ALA A 38 -0.82 0.00 8.82
N GLY A 39 -0.59 1.31 8.89
CA GLY A 39 -1.37 2.22 9.73
C GLY A 39 -2.86 2.22 9.35
N GLY A 40 -3.15 2.25 8.04
CA GLY A 40 -4.52 2.18 7.53
C GLY A 40 -5.22 0.87 7.93
N LEU A 41 -4.53 -0.27 7.84
CA LEU A 41 -5.07 -1.58 8.22
C LEU A 41 -5.43 -1.62 9.71
N VAL A 42 -4.54 -1.11 10.56
CA VAL A 42 -4.77 -1.06 12.02
C VAL A 42 -5.99 -0.22 12.36
N VAL A 43 -6.13 0.97 11.77
CA VAL A 43 -7.29 1.84 12.00
C VAL A 43 -8.59 1.16 11.55
N LEU A 44 -8.58 0.53 10.37
CA LEU A 44 -9.74 -0.21 9.86
C LEU A 44 -10.12 -1.40 10.75
N LEU A 45 -9.13 -2.12 11.29
CA LEU A 45 -9.34 -3.21 12.23
C LEU A 45 -10.03 -2.71 13.51
N ILE A 46 -9.58 -1.59 14.06
CA ILE A 46 -10.20 -0.98 15.26
C ILE A 46 -11.66 -0.60 14.97
N CYS A 47 -11.94 0.04 13.82
CA CYS A 47 -13.31 0.36 13.41
C CYS A 47 -14.19 -0.88 13.25
N ALA A 48 -13.66 -1.96 12.67
CA ALA A 48 -14.38 -3.23 12.52
C ALA A 48 -14.73 -3.87 13.86
N VAL A 49 -13.79 -3.87 14.81
CA VAL A 49 -14.02 -4.38 16.17
C VAL A 49 -15.09 -3.56 16.89
N LEU A 50 -15.02 -2.23 16.84
CA LEU A 50 -16.04 -1.37 17.46
C LEU A 50 -17.43 -1.57 16.85
N ALA A 51 -17.51 -1.72 15.52
CA ALA A 51 -18.77 -2.01 14.84
C ALA A 51 -19.33 -3.39 15.25
N ALA A 52 -18.48 -4.42 15.35
CA ALA A 52 -18.89 -5.74 15.80
C ALA A 52 -19.41 -5.73 17.25
N ILE A 53 -18.74 -5.01 18.15
CA ILE A 53 -19.18 -4.84 19.54
C ILE A 53 -20.53 -4.12 19.59
N ALA A 54 -20.69 -3.03 18.83
CA ALA A 54 -21.93 -2.26 18.80
C ALA A 54 -23.13 -3.10 18.33
N LEU A 55 -22.93 -4.00 17.36
CA LEU A 55 -23.98 -4.88 16.84
C LEU A 55 -24.26 -6.09 17.74
N GLY A 56 -23.24 -6.65 18.38
CA GLY A 56 -23.35 -7.86 19.21
C GLY A 56 -23.91 -7.61 20.61
N VAL A 57 -23.73 -6.40 21.16
CA VAL A 57 -24.19 -6.06 22.52
C VAL A 57 -25.65 -5.62 22.49
N LYS A 58 -26.50 -6.35 23.24
CA LYS A 58 -27.95 -6.10 23.31
C LYS A 58 -28.34 -4.80 24.00
N SER A 59 -27.44 -4.22 24.81
CA SER A 59 -27.64 -2.94 25.52
C SER A 59 -27.19 -1.71 24.72
N THR A 60 -26.76 -1.88 23.46
CA THR A 60 -26.31 -0.76 22.63
C THR A 60 -27.50 0.12 22.22
N PRO A 61 -27.40 1.47 22.32
CA PRO A 61 -28.46 2.38 21.88
C PRO A 61 -28.82 2.19 20.40
N ASP A 62 -30.11 2.28 20.06
CA ASP A 62 -30.63 2.08 18.69
C ASP A 62 -29.94 2.97 17.64
N ARG A 63 -29.56 4.20 18.04
CA ARG A 63 -28.80 5.13 17.20
C ARG A 63 -27.40 4.64 16.87
N MET A 64 -26.70 4.02 17.83
CA MET A 64 -25.37 3.45 17.59
C MET A 64 -25.47 2.19 16.72
N ARG A 65 -26.51 1.39 16.93
CA ARG A 65 -26.78 0.20 16.14
C ARG A 65 -27.08 0.52 14.68
N SER A 66 -27.93 1.52 14.40
CA SER A 66 -28.25 1.91 13.01
C SER A 66 -27.05 2.52 12.27
N ILE A 67 -26.18 3.27 12.96
CA ILE A 67 -24.92 3.75 12.41
C ILE A 67 -24.00 2.56 12.11
N ALA A 68 -23.86 1.62 13.05
CA ALA A 68 -23.05 0.43 12.86
C ALA A 68 -23.58 -0.42 11.68
N GLU A 69 -24.88 -0.65 11.56
CA GLU A 69 -25.47 -1.45 10.47
C GLU A 69 -25.18 -0.86 9.08
N ASN A 70 -25.29 0.47 8.91
CA ASN A 70 -25.00 1.13 7.63
C ASN A 70 -23.50 1.08 7.26
N TRP A 71 -22.62 1.18 8.25
CA TRP A 71 -21.18 1.24 8.03
C TRP A 71 -20.49 -0.13 8.07
N PHE A 72 -21.05 -1.13 8.74
CA PHE A 72 -20.43 -2.43 8.97
C PHE A 72 -20.07 -3.13 7.67
N PHE A 73 -21.00 -3.20 6.71
CA PHE A 73 -20.73 -3.84 5.42
C PHE A 73 -19.63 -3.11 4.63
N ARG A 74 -19.59 -1.78 4.72
CA ARG A 74 -18.54 -0.96 4.08
C ARG A 74 -17.18 -1.19 4.72
N ILE A 75 -17.13 -1.28 6.05
CA ILE A 75 -15.92 -1.56 6.82
C ILE A 75 -15.39 -2.95 6.47
N ILE A 76 -16.26 -3.98 6.41
CA ILE A 76 -15.86 -5.35 6.04
C ILE A 76 -15.27 -5.38 4.62
N ILE A 77 -15.92 -4.73 3.65
CA ILE A 77 -15.39 -4.65 2.27
C ILE A 77 -14.05 -3.91 2.24
N ALA A 78 -13.95 -2.77 2.93
CA ALA A 78 -12.71 -2.01 3.00
C ALA A 78 -11.59 -2.84 3.67
N LEU A 79 -11.91 -3.62 4.69
CA LEU A 79 -10.97 -4.50 5.38
C LEU A 79 -10.52 -5.66 4.50
N LEU A 80 -11.42 -6.24 3.71
CA LEU A 80 -11.09 -7.26 2.71
C LEU A 80 -10.16 -6.70 1.63
N VAL A 81 -10.48 -5.54 1.05
CA VAL A 81 -9.68 -4.91 0.00
C VAL A 81 -8.32 -4.48 0.55
N LEU A 82 -8.29 -3.74 1.64
CA LEU A 82 -7.05 -3.24 2.22
C LEU A 82 -6.19 -4.38 2.75
N GLY A 83 -6.79 -5.40 3.37
CA GLY A 83 -6.09 -6.61 3.80
C GLY A 83 -5.49 -7.39 2.63
N SER A 84 -6.24 -7.53 1.52
CA SER A 84 -5.73 -8.17 0.31
C SER A 84 -4.57 -7.40 -0.31
N LEU A 85 -4.68 -6.06 -0.37
CA LEU A 85 -3.61 -5.20 -0.85
C LEU A 85 -2.36 -5.32 0.03
N ASN A 86 -2.54 -5.35 1.36
CA ASN A 86 -1.43 -5.50 2.29
C ASN A 86 -0.76 -6.88 2.14
N GLY A 87 -1.55 -7.95 1.98
CA GLY A 87 -1.02 -9.30 1.75
C GLY A 87 -0.26 -9.42 0.43
N LEU A 88 -0.76 -8.79 -0.64
CA LEU A 88 -0.05 -8.72 -1.93
C LEU A 88 1.26 -7.94 -1.80
N PHE A 89 1.25 -6.79 -1.12
CA PHE A 89 2.45 -5.99 -0.89
C PHE A 89 3.49 -6.75 -0.06
N ALA A 90 3.03 -7.48 0.97
CA ALA A 90 3.87 -8.39 1.75
C ALA A 90 4.52 -9.49 0.91
N PHE A 91 3.74 -10.10 0.01
CA PHE A 91 4.21 -11.19 -0.84
C PHE A 91 5.26 -10.73 -1.88
N PHE A 92 5.06 -9.58 -2.52
CA PHE A 92 5.95 -9.10 -3.59
C PHE A 92 7.18 -8.34 -3.08
N PHE A 93 7.06 -7.61 -1.97
CA PHE A 93 8.09 -6.69 -1.53
C PHE A 93 8.76 -7.07 -0.22
N ASN A 94 8.49 -8.28 0.32
CA ASN A 94 9.02 -8.74 1.61
C ASN A 94 8.85 -7.67 2.71
N TYR A 95 7.61 -7.20 2.80
CA TYR A 95 7.23 -6.03 3.55
C TYR A 95 7.66 -6.09 5.01
N ASP A 96 8.50 -5.14 5.39
CA ASP A 96 8.82 -4.83 6.77
C ASP A 96 7.80 -3.80 7.26
N PHE A 97 7.06 -4.12 8.33
CA PHE A 97 6.08 -3.23 8.94
C PHE A 97 6.71 -1.99 9.60
N GLY A 98 8.02 -1.80 9.44
CA GLY A 98 8.77 -0.69 10.00
C GLY A 98 9.02 -0.87 11.49
N PHE A 99 8.91 -2.12 11.98
CA PHE A 99 9.21 -2.58 13.33
C PHE A 99 9.75 -4.01 13.31
#